data_AF-A0A3M1F2Y1-F1
#
_entry.id   AF-A0A3M1F2Y1-F1
#
_cell.length_a   1.000
_cell.length_b   1.000
_cell.length_c   1.000
_cell.angle_alpha   90.00
_cell.angle_beta   90.00
_cell.angle_gamma   90.00
#
_symmetry.space_group_name_H-M   'P 1'
#
loop_
_entity.id
_entity.type
_entity.pdbx_description
1 polymer ?
#
loop_
_entity_poly.entity_id
_entity_poly.type
_entity_poly.pdbx_seq_one_letter_code
_entity_poly.pdbx_strand_id
1 'polypeptide(L)'
;MTAYYINIVWKRTPKQKEAWKYLTDRKTTEILYGGAAGGGKTFLGCAWLLLMASALPNTRWLMGRAVLKALKQSTLLTFFDLARRWGFVHGVHLQYKEQQGIIQFKNGSQIFLKDLFAYPSDPEFDSLGSTEYTGAFIDEASQVTKKAKDIVMSRIRYKLDEYNLVPKLLIASNPAKNWMYQEFYKPWRAGNLPEFRKFVPSKVTDNPFISKYYVENLKKLPRVSRERLLKGNWEYEDDAAKLVPYDNIIAIFSRKPRKTDNPKRYLTCDIARMGSDKTVIYLWEDLHLAKAWEYQKLKTSQSRKIIQALME
;
A
#
# COMPACT_ATOMS: atom_id res chain seq x y z
N MET A 1 21.84 -16.58 32.73
CA MET A 1 20.72 -15.82 32.10
C MET A 1 19.86 -16.84 31.37
N THR A 2 18.74 -17.26 31.95
CA THR A 2 17.92 -18.37 31.41
C THR A 2 17.30 -17.94 30.07
N ALA A 3 17.73 -18.57 28.98
CA ALA A 3 17.09 -18.39 27.68
C ALA A 3 15.69 -19.03 27.75
N TYR A 4 14.65 -18.21 27.80
CA TYR A 4 13.28 -18.69 27.66
C TYR A 4 13.10 -19.13 26.21
N TYR A 5 13.19 -20.44 25.96
CA TYR A 5 12.89 -21.01 24.66
C TYR A 5 11.37 -20.96 24.43
N ILE A 6 10.92 -20.02 23.61
CA ILE A 6 9.52 -19.97 23.18
C ILE A 6 9.33 -21.00 22.06
N ASN A 7 8.54 -22.04 22.32
CA ASN A 7 8.19 -23.03 21.31
C ASN A 7 7.01 -22.54 20.46
N ILE A 8 7.29 -22.14 19.22
CA ILE A 8 6.29 -21.55 18.32
C ILE A 8 5.75 -22.62 17.37
N VAL A 9 4.50 -23.01 17.57
CA VAL A 9 3.76 -23.88 16.64
C VAL A 9 2.93 -23.00 15.70
N TRP A 10 3.41 -22.82 14.47
CA TRP A 10 2.69 -22.05 13.44
C TRP A 10 2.32 -22.92 12.24
N LYS A 11 1.03 -23.25 12.13
CA LYS A 11 0.45 -23.89 10.95
C LYS A 11 0.22 -22.87 9.82
N ARG A 12 1.28 -22.59 9.05
CA ARG A 12 1.23 -21.70 7.87
C ARG A 12 0.37 -22.27 6.75
N THR A 13 -0.41 -21.41 6.09
CA THR A 13 -1.06 -21.76 4.82
C THR A 13 -0.03 -21.95 3.70
N PRO A 14 -0.36 -22.63 2.59
CA PRO A 14 0.56 -22.77 1.45
C PRO A 14 1.12 -21.42 0.95
N LYS A 15 0.28 -20.39 0.87
CA LYS A 15 0.70 -19.04 0.46
C LYS A 15 1.55 -18.33 1.50
N GLN A 16 1.27 -18.51 2.78
CA GLN A 16 2.17 -18.03 3.84
C GLN A 16 3.53 -18.73 3.80
N LYS A 17 3.59 -20.04 3.52
CA LYS A 17 4.85 -20.77 3.34
C LYS A 17 5.64 -20.24 2.14
N GLU A 18 4.96 -20.00 1.02
CA GLU A 18 5.56 -19.43 -0.19
C GLU A 18 6.18 -18.06 0.10
N ALA A 19 5.41 -17.14 0.68
CA ALA A 19 5.91 -15.82 1.04
C ALA A 19 7.02 -15.86 2.09
N TRP A 20 6.93 -16.78 3.07
CA TRP A 20 7.98 -16.97 4.07
C TRP A 20 9.31 -17.32 3.43
N LYS A 21 9.33 -18.19 2.41
CA LYS A 21 10.56 -18.51 1.66
C LYS A 21 11.20 -17.25 1.08
N TYR A 22 10.41 -16.38 0.45
CA TYR A 22 10.92 -15.12 -0.11
C TYR A 22 11.39 -14.14 0.98
N LEU A 23 10.71 -14.09 2.12
CA LEU A 23 11.10 -13.26 3.26
C LEU A 23 12.41 -13.69 3.90
N THR A 24 12.78 -14.97 3.79
CA THR A 24 14.02 -15.52 4.38
C THR A 24 15.12 -15.84 3.36
N ASP A 25 14.88 -15.66 2.06
CA ASP A 25 15.92 -15.84 1.05
C ASP A 25 16.96 -14.68 1.06
N ARG A 26 18.00 -14.80 0.23
CA ARG A 26 19.06 -13.78 0.06
C ARG A 26 18.95 -12.98 -1.25
N LYS A 27 17.80 -13.01 -1.93
CA LYS A 27 17.64 -12.42 -3.27
C LYS A 27 16.48 -11.45 -3.38
N THR A 28 15.34 -11.82 -2.82
CA THR A 28 14.12 -11.04 -2.91
C THR A 28 14.22 -9.83 -1.97
N THR A 29 13.92 -8.63 -2.44
CA THR A 29 13.93 -7.43 -1.57
C THR A 29 12.54 -6.86 -1.34
N GLU A 30 11.62 -7.03 -2.29
CA GLU A 30 10.24 -6.55 -2.18
C GLU A 30 9.24 -7.68 -2.42
N ILE A 31 8.32 -7.88 -1.47
CA ILE A 31 7.31 -8.94 -1.53
C ILE A 31 5.93 -8.30 -1.41
N LEU A 32 5.13 -8.37 -2.48
CA LEU A 32 3.71 -8.08 -2.40
C LEU A 32 2.94 -9.37 -2.10
N TYR A 33 2.48 -9.51 -0.87
CA TYR A 33 1.48 -10.52 -0.50
C TYR A 33 0.10 -9.88 -0.67
N GLY A 34 -0.53 -10.13 -1.81
CA GLY A 34 -1.72 -9.39 -2.24
C GLY A 34 -2.90 -10.26 -2.61
N GLY A 35 -4.12 -9.75 -2.46
CA GLY A 35 -5.35 -10.46 -2.86
C GLY A 35 -6.48 -10.34 -1.84
N ALA A 36 -7.34 -11.34 -1.78
CA ALA A 36 -8.61 -11.29 -1.07
C ALA A 36 -8.48 -10.93 0.43
N ALA A 37 -9.51 -10.27 0.95
CA ALA A 37 -9.64 -10.03 2.38
C ALA A 37 -9.71 -11.36 3.14
N GLY A 38 -9.12 -11.42 4.34
CA GLY A 38 -9.04 -12.67 5.10
C GLY A 38 -8.00 -13.68 4.60
N GLY A 39 -7.18 -13.38 3.58
CA GLY A 39 -6.13 -14.28 3.05
C GLY A 39 -4.88 -14.47 3.93
N GLY A 40 -4.90 -14.03 5.19
CA GLY A 40 -3.80 -14.22 6.15
C GLY A 40 -2.59 -13.27 5.98
N LYS A 41 -2.79 -12.13 5.31
CA LYS A 41 -1.72 -11.17 4.95
C LYS A 41 -1.13 -10.44 6.17
N THR A 42 -1.99 -9.76 6.93
CA THR A 42 -1.61 -9.06 8.17
C THR A 42 -0.97 -10.02 9.17
N PHE A 43 -1.53 -11.23 9.31
CA PHE A 43 -0.97 -12.28 10.17
C PHE A 43 0.47 -12.59 9.78
N LEU A 44 0.77 -12.81 8.49
CA LEU A 44 2.12 -13.10 8.02
C LEU A 44 3.09 -11.95 8.37
N GLY A 45 2.68 -10.70 8.13
CA GLY A 45 3.55 -9.56 8.41
C GLY A 45 3.85 -9.36 9.90
N CYS A 46 2.83 -9.45 10.75
CA CYS A 46 3.00 -9.42 12.20
C CYS A 46 3.87 -10.59 12.69
N ALA A 47 3.64 -11.80 12.18
CA ALA A 47 4.42 -12.99 12.48
C ALA A 47 5.89 -12.82 12.10
N TRP A 48 6.15 -12.31 10.90
CA TRP A 48 7.51 -12.07 10.41
C TRP A 48 8.25 -11.06 11.29
N LEU A 49 7.64 -9.90 11.57
CA LEU A 49 8.25 -8.91 12.45
C LEU A 49 8.54 -9.47 13.86
N LEU A 50 7.57 -10.17 14.47
CA LEU A 50 7.71 -10.75 15.80
C LEU A 50 8.87 -11.76 15.86
N LEU A 51 8.92 -12.68 14.90
CA LEU A 51 9.94 -13.73 14.84
C LEU A 51 11.32 -13.17 14.55
N MET A 52 11.44 -12.26 13.58
CA MET A 52 12.74 -11.70 13.19
C MET A 52 13.31 -10.78 14.28
N ALA A 53 12.49 -9.91 14.88
CA ALA A 53 12.93 -9.05 15.97
C ALA A 53 13.33 -9.86 17.22
N SER A 54 12.65 -10.98 17.49
CA SER A 54 13.02 -11.88 18.58
C SER A 54 14.30 -12.68 18.30
N ALA A 55 14.52 -13.11 17.05
CA ALA A 55 15.64 -13.97 16.67
C ALA A 55 16.94 -13.20 16.41
N LEU A 56 16.86 -11.95 15.97
CA LEU A 56 18.01 -11.11 15.63
C LEU A 56 18.16 -9.97 16.65
N PRO A 57 19.09 -10.05 17.62
CA PRO A 57 19.27 -9.04 18.65
C PRO A 57 19.61 -7.64 18.11
N ASN A 58 19.21 -6.61 18.86
CA ASN A 58 19.54 -5.21 18.57
C ASN A 58 19.18 -4.75 17.14
N THR A 59 18.12 -5.30 16.53
CA THR A 59 17.65 -4.90 15.19
C THR A 59 16.50 -3.90 15.25
N ARG A 60 16.24 -3.18 14.15
CA ARG A 60 15.16 -2.18 14.07
C ARG A 60 14.21 -2.53 12.93
N TRP A 61 12.92 -2.56 13.19
CA TRP A 61 11.92 -2.95 12.20
C TRP A 61 10.84 -1.89 12.08
N LEU A 62 10.21 -1.79 10.91
CA LEU A 62 9.09 -0.90 10.70
C LEU A 62 7.79 -1.70 10.51
N MET A 63 6.74 -1.29 11.21
CA MET A 63 5.36 -1.67 10.96
C MET A 63 4.60 -0.40 10.55
N GLY A 64 4.12 -0.37 9.31
CA GLY A 64 3.52 0.81 8.71
C GLY A 64 2.13 0.55 8.13
N ARG A 65 1.29 1.58 8.17
CA ARG A 65 0.02 1.71 7.43
C ARG A 65 -0.10 3.18 7.04
N ALA A 66 -1.01 3.47 6.12
CA ALA A 66 -1.34 4.85 5.79
C ALA A 66 -1.58 5.68 7.06
N VAL A 67 -2.53 5.31 7.92
CA VAL A 67 -2.84 6.08 9.14
C VAL A 67 -2.47 5.31 10.41
N LEU A 68 -1.70 5.93 11.32
CA LEU A 68 -1.20 5.33 12.56
C LEU A 68 -2.32 4.92 13.51
N LYS A 69 -3.39 5.71 13.61
CA LYS A 69 -4.57 5.34 14.41
C LYS A 69 -5.18 4.02 13.92
N ALA A 70 -5.33 3.86 12.60
CA ALA A 70 -5.84 2.64 12.01
C ALA A 70 -4.87 1.46 12.23
N LEU A 71 -3.55 1.70 12.20
CA LEU A 71 -2.54 0.71 12.55
C LEU A 71 -2.72 0.17 13.96
N LYS A 72 -2.84 1.08 14.96
CA LYS A 72 -3.05 0.71 16.36
C LYS A 72 -4.34 -0.09 16.56
N GLN A 73 -5.40 0.26 15.82
CA GLN A 73 -6.71 -0.38 15.92
C GLN A 73 -6.87 -1.66 15.08
N SER A 74 -5.84 -2.11 14.36
CA SER A 74 -5.92 -3.31 13.52
C SER A 74 -4.65 -4.16 13.56
N THR A 75 -3.62 -3.79 12.80
CA THR A 75 -2.36 -4.52 12.64
C THR A 75 -1.68 -4.76 14.00
N LEU A 76 -1.66 -3.75 14.88
CA LEU A 76 -1.07 -3.88 16.22
C LEU A 76 -1.85 -4.87 17.11
N LEU A 77 -3.18 -4.90 17.03
CA LEU A 77 -3.99 -5.88 17.75
C LEU A 77 -3.68 -7.30 17.28
N THR A 78 -3.49 -7.49 15.98
CA THR A 78 -3.08 -8.78 15.40
C THR A 78 -1.69 -9.19 15.89
N PHE A 79 -0.76 -8.25 15.97
CA PHE A 79 0.58 -8.49 16.51
C PHE A 79 0.54 -8.97 17.97
N PHE A 80 -0.21 -8.31 18.84
CA PHE A 80 -0.30 -8.73 20.25
C PHE A 80 -1.06 -10.03 20.44
N ASP A 81 -2.09 -10.30 19.63
CA ASP A 81 -2.76 -11.59 19.64
C ASP A 81 -1.80 -12.73 19.27
N LEU A 82 -0.97 -12.53 18.24
CA LEU A 82 0.11 -13.45 17.86
C LEU A 82 1.15 -13.63 18.97
N ALA A 83 1.65 -12.53 19.52
CA ALA A 83 2.62 -12.55 20.62
C ALA A 83 2.09 -13.40 21.79
N ARG A 84 0.86 -13.14 22.23
CA ARG A 84 0.21 -13.89 23.30
C ARG A 84 0.02 -15.37 22.94
N ARG A 85 -0.49 -15.69 21.75
CA ARG A 85 -0.69 -17.07 21.28
C ARG A 85 0.61 -17.87 21.24
N TRP A 86 1.71 -17.20 21.00
CA TRP A 86 3.04 -17.79 20.97
C TRP A 86 3.80 -17.62 22.29
N GLY A 87 3.16 -17.24 23.39
CA GLY A 87 3.79 -17.22 24.72
C GLY A 87 4.73 -16.04 24.99
N PHE A 88 4.73 -15.00 24.13
CA PHE A 88 5.42 -13.75 24.44
C PHE A 88 4.66 -13.00 25.53
N VAL A 89 5.31 -12.88 26.68
CA VAL A 89 4.81 -12.15 27.85
C VAL A 89 5.28 -10.69 27.84
N HIS A 90 4.34 -9.76 28.00
CA HIS A 90 4.62 -8.32 28.14
C HIS A 90 5.45 -8.03 29.39
N GLY A 91 6.43 -7.13 29.29
CA GLY A 91 7.38 -6.81 30.37
C GLY A 91 8.50 -7.84 30.56
N VAL A 92 8.35 -9.05 30.01
CA VAL A 92 9.38 -10.10 30.07
C VAL A 92 10.11 -10.22 28.74
N HIS A 93 9.39 -10.35 27.63
CA HIS A 93 9.98 -10.56 26.31
C HIS A 93 9.93 -9.29 25.46
N LEU A 94 8.83 -8.54 25.59
CA LEU A 94 8.59 -7.29 24.88
C LEU A 94 7.81 -6.30 25.74
N GLN A 95 7.96 -5.01 25.46
CA GLN A 95 7.23 -3.92 26.09
C GLN A 95 6.74 -2.95 25.02
N TYR A 96 5.46 -2.57 25.09
CA TYR A 96 4.93 -1.55 24.20
C TYR A 96 5.07 -0.15 24.81
N LYS A 97 5.91 0.68 24.21
CA LYS A 97 6.06 2.10 24.53
C LYS A 97 5.10 2.91 23.67
N GLU A 98 3.84 2.97 24.10
CA GLU A 98 2.74 3.51 23.29
C GLU A 98 2.95 4.96 22.82
N GLN A 99 3.44 5.84 23.70
CA GLN A 99 3.70 7.24 23.39
C GLN A 99 4.75 7.41 22.28
N GLN A 100 5.74 6.53 22.26
CA GLN A 100 6.80 6.53 21.24
C GLN A 100 6.39 5.76 19.98
N GLY A 101 5.34 4.95 20.05
CA GLY A 101 4.96 4.03 18.98
C GLY A 101 6.02 2.95 18.76
N ILE A 102 6.63 2.41 19.82
CA ILE A 102 7.70 1.41 19.71
C ILE A 102 7.35 0.17 20.51
N ILE A 103 7.55 -1.02 19.93
CA ILE A 103 7.57 -2.30 20.64
C ILE A 103 9.04 -2.65 20.87
N GLN A 104 9.47 -2.61 22.13
CA GLN A 104 10.84 -2.90 22.55
C GLN A 104 10.95 -4.36 22.98
N PHE A 105 11.92 -5.10 22.45
CA PHE A 105 12.23 -6.46 22.86
C PHE A 105 13.37 -6.47 23.90
N LYS A 106 13.41 -7.50 24.74
CA LYS A 106 14.45 -7.69 25.76
C LYS A 106 15.85 -7.86 25.17
N ASN A 107 15.96 -8.39 23.96
CA ASN A 107 17.22 -8.54 23.22
C ASN A 107 17.70 -7.22 22.56
N GLY A 108 17.08 -6.08 22.90
CA GLY A 108 17.40 -4.77 22.36
C GLY A 108 16.69 -4.42 21.05
N SER A 109 16.06 -5.39 20.36
CA SER A 109 15.38 -5.13 19.10
C SER A 109 14.12 -4.27 19.27
N GLN A 110 13.74 -3.56 18.20
CA GLN A 110 12.63 -2.61 18.21
C GLN A 110 11.76 -2.77 16.97
N ILE A 111 10.44 -2.64 17.14
CA ILE A 111 9.50 -2.43 16.04
C ILE A 111 8.88 -1.04 16.19
N PHE A 112 9.10 -0.19 15.20
CA PHE A 112 8.56 1.17 15.11
C PHE A 112 7.24 1.15 14.35
N LEU A 113 6.21 1.73 14.95
CA LEU A 113 4.91 1.94 14.33
C LEU A 113 4.95 3.30 13.61
N LYS A 114 4.71 3.30 12.29
CA LYS A 114 4.81 4.51 11.47
C LYS A 114 3.52 4.82 10.71
N ASP A 115 3.19 6.10 10.71
CA ASP A 115 2.21 6.70 9.80
C ASP A 115 2.87 6.89 8.44
N LEU A 116 2.19 6.47 7.37
CA LEU A 116 2.70 6.55 5.99
C LEU A 116 1.76 7.38 5.10
N PHE A 117 0.88 8.17 5.70
CA PHE A 117 -0.05 9.02 4.96
C PHE A 117 0.69 10.21 4.36
N ALA A 118 0.33 10.56 3.13
CA ALA A 118 0.90 11.73 2.45
C ALA A 118 0.21 13.00 2.96
N TYR A 119 0.72 13.58 4.05
CA TYR A 119 0.22 14.84 4.57
C TYR A 119 0.71 16.01 3.70
N PRO A 120 -0.14 17.00 3.38
CA PRO A 120 0.29 18.20 2.68
C PRO A 120 1.40 18.99 3.40
N SER A 121 1.47 18.88 4.73
CA SER A 121 2.50 19.50 5.56
C SER A 121 3.86 18.77 5.53
N ASP A 122 3.89 17.52 5.06
CA ASP A 122 5.12 16.72 4.92
C ASP A 122 5.10 15.98 3.57
N PRO A 123 5.16 16.72 2.44
CA PRO A 123 5.05 16.13 1.11
C PRO A 123 6.25 15.24 0.74
N GLU A 124 7.39 15.43 1.40
CA GLU A 124 8.63 14.68 1.21
C GLU A 124 8.80 13.51 2.18
N PHE A 125 7.88 13.32 3.14
CA PHE A 125 7.99 12.34 4.22
C PHE A 125 9.30 12.46 5.02
N ASP A 126 9.71 13.69 5.34
CA ASP A 126 10.89 13.96 6.16
C ASP A 126 10.77 13.29 7.54
N SER A 127 9.54 13.14 8.05
CA SER A 127 9.23 12.40 9.28
C SER A 127 9.64 10.90 9.25
N LEU A 128 9.83 10.33 8.06
CA LEU A 128 10.33 8.97 7.85
C LEU A 128 11.84 8.94 7.58
N GLY A 129 12.50 10.09 7.45
CA GLY A 129 13.88 10.20 6.97
C GLY A 129 14.96 9.79 7.98
N SER A 130 14.72 9.90 9.28
CA SER A 130 15.81 9.85 10.27
C SER A 130 16.20 8.44 10.72
N THR A 131 15.26 7.50 10.75
CA THR A 131 15.49 6.17 11.34
C THR A 131 15.84 5.13 10.27
N GLU A 132 16.86 4.34 10.56
CA GLU A 132 17.27 3.19 9.74
C GLU A 132 16.63 1.89 10.27
N TYR A 133 16.28 1.00 9.35
CA TYR A 133 15.61 -0.27 9.64
C TYR A 133 16.36 -1.45 9.03
N THR A 134 16.22 -2.61 9.64
CA THR A 134 16.67 -3.93 9.17
C THR A 134 15.66 -4.54 8.19
N GLY A 135 14.37 -4.23 8.37
CA GLY A 135 13.30 -4.63 7.46
C GLY A 135 11.99 -3.92 7.78
N ALA A 136 11.04 -3.97 6.86
CA ALA A 136 9.79 -3.23 6.98
C ALA A 136 8.58 -4.04 6.51
N PHE A 137 7.45 -3.86 7.20
CA PHE A 137 6.15 -4.38 6.83
C PHE A 137 5.17 -3.21 6.65
N ILE A 138 4.60 -3.08 5.45
CA ILE A 138 3.52 -2.14 5.14
C ILE A 138 2.22 -2.94 4.98
N ASP A 139 1.27 -2.72 5.88
CA ASP A 139 -0.07 -3.29 5.83
C ASP A 139 -1.05 -2.34 5.13
N GLU A 140 -2.15 -2.88 4.60
CA GLU A 140 -3.16 -2.14 3.80
C GLU A 140 -2.55 -1.13 2.80
N ALA A 141 -1.53 -1.57 2.06
CA ALA A 141 -0.75 -0.71 1.17
C ALA A 141 -1.56 -0.08 0.02
N SER A 142 -2.81 -0.51 -0.20
CA SER A 142 -3.76 0.16 -1.10
C SER A 142 -4.00 1.64 -0.77
N GLN A 143 -3.74 2.04 0.47
CA GLN A 143 -3.90 3.41 0.97
C GLN A 143 -2.56 4.19 1.04
N VAL A 144 -1.44 3.56 0.67
CA VAL A 144 -0.09 4.13 0.78
C VAL A 144 0.40 4.57 -0.60
N THR A 145 1.03 5.74 -0.68
CA THR A 145 1.59 6.26 -1.94
C THR A 145 2.89 5.53 -2.29
N LYS A 146 3.25 5.51 -3.58
CA LYS A 146 4.53 4.95 -4.03
C LYS A 146 5.72 5.64 -3.34
N LYS A 147 5.65 6.98 -3.19
CA LYS A 147 6.69 7.78 -2.55
C LYS A 147 6.96 7.35 -1.11
N ALA A 148 5.91 7.14 -0.30
CA ALA A 148 6.06 6.64 1.06
C ALA A 148 6.77 5.28 1.09
N LYS A 149 6.35 4.35 0.21
CA LYS A 149 6.98 3.03 0.08
C LYS A 149 8.46 3.15 -0.29
N ASP A 150 8.81 3.99 -1.25
CA ASP A 150 10.20 4.13 -1.71
C ASP A 150 11.10 4.73 -0.62
N ILE A 151 10.56 5.68 0.15
CA ILE A 151 11.26 6.26 1.30
C ILE A 151 11.50 5.19 2.37
N VAL A 152 10.48 4.42 2.74
CA VAL A 152 10.65 3.28 3.66
C VAL A 152 11.74 2.33 3.15
N MET A 153 11.69 1.95 1.87
CA MET A 153 12.67 1.05 1.26
C MET A 153 14.10 1.59 1.36
N SER A 154 14.32 2.89 1.11
CA SER A 154 15.65 3.54 1.22
C SER A 154 16.22 3.58 2.64
N ARG A 155 15.37 3.40 3.66
CA ARG A 155 15.79 3.32 5.07
C ARG A 155 16.15 1.91 5.51
N ILE A 156 15.97 0.89 4.67
CA ILE A 156 16.30 -0.50 5.00
C ILE A 156 17.79 -0.75 4.77
N ARG A 157 18.60 -0.51 5.80
CA ARG A 157 20.06 -0.68 5.80
C ARG A 157 20.68 -1.00 7.16
N TYR A 158 19.88 -1.00 8.23
CA TYR A 158 20.38 -1.14 9.58
C TYR A 158 20.78 -2.58 9.90
N LYS A 159 22.07 -2.79 10.19
CA LYS A 159 22.67 -4.09 10.54
C LYS A 159 22.45 -5.20 9.50
N LEU A 160 22.31 -4.84 8.22
CA LEU A 160 22.16 -5.85 7.18
C LEU A 160 23.42 -6.69 7.02
N ASP A 161 24.58 -6.05 6.90
CA ASP A 161 25.86 -6.74 6.71
C ASP A 161 26.25 -7.61 7.92
N GLU A 162 26.01 -7.10 9.14
CA GLU A 162 26.26 -7.83 10.40
C GLU A 162 25.54 -9.19 10.44
N TYR A 163 24.32 -9.26 9.88
CA TYR A 163 23.51 -10.48 9.83
C TYR A 163 23.50 -11.14 8.44
N ASN A 164 24.33 -10.67 7.52
CA ASN A 164 24.40 -11.09 6.12
C ASN A 164 23.01 -11.06 5.43
N LEU A 165 22.16 -10.10 5.78
CA LEU A 165 20.80 -9.93 5.27
C LEU A 165 20.80 -9.06 4.00
N VAL A 166 19.78 -9.26 3.17
CA VAL A 166 19.41 -8.31 2.12
C VAL A 166 18.22 -7.47 2.60
N PRO A 167 18.02 -6.24 2.10
CA PRO A 167 16.88 -5.41 2.47
C PRO A 167 15.56 -6.15 2.20
N LYS A 168 14.62 -6.18 3.16
CA LYS A 168 13.31 -6.82 3.01
C LYS A 168 12.16 -5.85 3.29
N LEU A 169 11.30 -5.67 2.30
CA LEU A 169 10.03 -4.98 2.42
C LEU A 169 8.88 -5.94 2.11
N LEU A 170 8.07 -6.24 3.12
CA LEU A 170 6.80 -6.95 2.96
C LEU A 170 5.66 -5.95 2.79
N ILE A 171 4.84 -6.16 1.76
CA ILE A 171 3.70 -5.31 1.41
C ILE A 171 2.46 -6.20 1.43
N ALA A 172 1.52 -5.92 2.33
CA ALA A 172 0.22 -6.58 2.36
C ALA A 172 -0.86 -5.64 1.82
N SER A 173 -1.65 -6.13 0.87
CA SER A 173 -2.75 -5.33 0.32
C SER A 173 -3.88 -6.16 -0.25
N ASN A 174 -5.08 -5.58 -0.22
CA ASN A 174 -6.16 -5.97 -1.13
C ASN A 174 -5.89 -5.38 -2.53
N PRO A 175 -6.47 -5.93 -3.61
CA PRO A 175 -6.25 -5.40 -4.95
C PRO A 175 -6.61 -3.91 -5.06
N ALA A 176 -5.80 -3.16 -5.79
CA ALA A 176 -6.03 -1.73 -6.05
C ALA A 176 -5.36 -1.34 -7.37
N LYS A 177 -6.01 -0.47 -8.16
CA LYS A 177 -5.44 0.09 -9.40
C LYS A 177 -4.48 1.24 -9.09
N ASN A 178 -3.33 0.90 -8.50
CA ASN A 178 -2.29 1.85 -8.13
C ASN A 178 -0.88 1.31 -8.47
N TRP A 179 0.17 1.86 -7.86
CA TRP A 179 1.56 1.44 -8.09
C TRP A 179 1.78 -0.06 -7.89
N MET A 180 1.10 -0.73 -6.95
CA MET A 180 1.21 -2.19 -6.78
C MET A 180 0.72 -2.95 -8.01
N TYR A 181 -0.35 -2.46 -8.64
CA TYR A 181 -0.87 -3.06 -9.86
C TYR A 181 0.14 -2.95 -11.00
N GLN A 182 0.77 -1.78 -11.16
CA GLN A 182 1.73 -1.51 -12.24
C GLN A 182 3.10 -2.16 -12.00
N GLU A 183 3.59 -2.22 -10.77
CA GLU A 183 4.96 -2.66 -10.45
C GLU A 183 5.09 -4.13 -10.05
N PHE A 184 4.00 -4.73 -9.59
CA PHE A 184 3.98 -6.12 -9.15
C PHE A 184 3.02 -6.96 -9.98
N TYR A 185 1.72 -6.62 -9.97
CA TYR A 185 0.71 -7.50 -10.53
C TYR A 185 0.79 -7.65 -12.05
N LYS A 186 0.85 -6.54 -12.79
CA LYS A 186 0.96 -6.57 -14.26
C LYS A 186 2.25 -7.26 -14.72
N PRO A 187 3.44 -6.93 -14.17
CA PRO A 187 4.66 -7.61 -14.59
C PRO A 187 4.67 -9.10 -14.21
N TRP A 188 4.11 -9.44 -13.05
CA TRP A 188 3.95 -10.83 -12.65
C TRP A 188 3.08 -11.62 -13.63
N ARG A 189 1.93 -11.06 -14.04
CA ARG A 189 1.08 -11.69 -15.05
C ARG A 189 1.80 -11.85 -16.39
N ALA A 190 2.58 -10.86 -16.80
CA ALA A 190 3.32 -10.87 -18.05
C ALA A 190 4.60 -11.73 -18.00
N GLY A 191 4.95 -12.31 -16.85
CA GLY A 191 6.17 -13.11 -16.69
C GLY A 191 7.47 -12.28 -16.70
N ASN A 192 7.39 -10.96 -16.52
CA ASN A 192 8.54 -10.05 -16.55
C ASN A 192 8.74 -9.27 -15.23
N LEU A 193 8.24 -9.82 -14.11
CA LEU A 193 8.51 -9.25 -12.79
C LEU A 193 10.03 -9.38 -12.46
N PRO A 194 10.72 -8.28 -12.09
CA PRO A 194 12.15 -8.33 -11.76
C PRO A 194 12.47 -9.34 -10.65
N GLU A 195 13.66 -9.96 -10.68
CA GLU A 195 14.02 -11.06 -9.77
C GLU A 195 13.91 -10.66 -8.28
N PHE A 196 14.27 -9.42 -7.95
CA PHE A 196 14.21 -8.86 -6.59
C PHE A 196 12.77 -8.61 -6.08
N ARG A 197 11.76 -8.70 -6.95
CA ARG A 197 10.34 -8.57 -6.58
C ARG A 197 9.65 -9.92 -6.65
N LYS A 198 8.76 -10.17 -5.69
CA LYS A 198 7.83 -11.31 -5.72
C LYS A 198 6.41 -10.86 -5.44
N PHE A 199 5.47 -11.44 -6.19
CA PHE A 199 4.05 -11.31 -5.93
C PHE A 199 3.49 -12.66 -5.50
N VAL A 200 2.86 -12.70 -4.32
CA VAL A 200 2.19 -13.88 -3.76
C VAL A 200 0.69 -13.61 -3.75
N PRO A 201 -0.07 -14.15 -4.72
CA PRO A 201 -1.51 -14.00 -4.72
C PRO A 201 -2.12 -14.80 -3.57
N SER A 202 -3.09 -14.19 -2.88
CA SER A 202 -3.83 -14.81 -1.79
C SER A 202 -5.33 -14.71 -1.99
N LYS A 203 -6.00 -15.84 -1.82
CA LYS A 203 -7.46 -15.94 -1.82
C LYS A 203 -7.95 -16.17 -0.41
N VAL A 204 -9.22 -15.83 -0.16
CA VAL A 204 -9.86 -16.13 1.13
C VAL A 204 -9.89 -17.64 1.38
N THR A 205 -10.02 -18.43 0.30
CA THR A 205 -10.01 -19.90 0.31
C THR A 205 -8.66 -20.51 0.65
N ASP A 206 -7.57 -19.75 0.51
CA ASP A 206 -6.23 -20.22 0.90
C ASP A 206 -6.04 -20.20 2.42
N ASN A 207 -6.96 -19.55 3.15
CA ASN A 207 -6.93 -19.47 4.61
C ASN A 207 -7.96 -20.43 5.23
N PRO A 208 -7.55 -21.63 5.70
CA PRO A 208 -8.46 -22.58 6.34
C PRO A 208 -8.92 -22.10 7.73
N PHE A 209 -8.35 -21.03 8.26
CA PHE A 209 -8.68 -20.49 9.58
C PHE A 209 -9.67 -19.32 9.52
N ILE A 210 -10.16 -18.96 8.33
CA ILE A 210 -11.13 -17.87 8.18
C ILE A 210 -12.53 -18.33 8.57
N SER A 211 -13.30 -17.46 9.22
CA SER A 211 -14.70 -17.75 9.57
C SER A 211 -15.54 -17.96 8.31
N LYS A 212 -16.33 -19.05 8.28
CA LYS A 212 -17.30 -19.31 7.21
C LYS A 212 -18.31 -18.16 7.08
N TYR A 213 -18.76 -17.60 8.20
CA TYR A 213 -19.67 -16.44 8.23
C TYR A 213 -19.07 -15.19 7.57
N TYR A 214 -17.75 -14.98 7.72
CA TYR A 214 -17.06 -13.87 7.05
C TYR A 214 -17.08 -14.04 5.52
N VAL A 215 -16.83 -15.27 5.04
CA VAL A 215 -16.89 -15.60 3.62
C VAL A 215 -18.30 -15.36 3.07
N GLU A 216 -19.34 -15.78 3.80
CA GLU A 216 -20.74 -15.53 3.41
C GLU A 216 -21.07 -14.03 3.34
N ASN A 217 -20.54 -13.23 4.26
CA ASN A 217 -20.72 -11.77 4.20
C ASN A 217 -20.03 -11.15 2.97
N LEU A 218 -18.83 -11.62 2.61
CA LEU A 218 -18.14 -11.16 1.40
C LEU A 218 -18.90 -11.48 0.11
N LYS A 219 -19.66 -12.60 0.07
CA LYS A 219 -20.49 -12.98 -1.09
C LYS A 219 -21.66 -12.01 -1.32
N LYS A 220 -22.16 -11.36 -0.26
CA LYS A 220 -23.27 -10.39 -0.32
C LYS A 220 -22.85 -9.01 -0.84
N LEU A 221 -21.55 -8.76 -0.98
CA LEU A 221 -21.05 -7.47 -1.47
C LEU A 221 -21.44 -7.22 -2.93
N PRO A 222 -21.55 -5.95 -3.36
CA PRO A 222 -21.70 -5.58 -4.77
C PRO A 222 -20.60 -6.19 -5.65
N ARG A 223 -20.88 -6.37 -6.95
CA ARG A 223 -19.99 -7.09 -7.91
C ARG A 223 -18.52 -6.69 -7.78
N VAL A 224 -18.22 -5.41 -7.90
CA VAL A 224 -16.86 -4.84 -7.85
C VAL A 224 -16.17 -5.16 -6.52
N SER A 225 -16.85 -4.91 -5.40
CA SER A 225 -16.33 -5.19 -4.06
C SER A 225 -16.13 -6.68 -3.81
N ARG A 226 -17.01 -7.54 -4.35
CA ARG A 226 -16.89 -8.99 -4.27
C ARG A 226 -15.71 -9.51 -5.08
N GLU A 227 -15.54 -9.08 -6.33
CA GLU A 227 -14.37 -9.41 -7.15
C GLU A 227 -13.06 -9.03 -6.42
N ARG A 228 -13.01 -7.82 -5.88
CA ARG A 228 -11.84 -7.30 -5.16
C ARG A 228 -11.57 -8.04 -3.83
N LEU A 229 -12.56 -8.11 -2.94
CA LEU A 229 -12.37 -8.55 -1.56
C LEU A 229 -12.57 -10.05 -1.35
N LEU A 230 -13.45 -10.70 -2.11
CA LEU A 230 -13.68 -12.15 -2.00
C LEU A 230 -12.71 -12.93 -2.89
N LYS A 231 -12.62 -12.54 -4.17
CA LYS A 231 -11.83 -13.28 -5.17
C LYS A 231 -10.38 -12.81 -5.24
N GLY A 232 -10.06 -11.63 -4.69
CA GLY A 232 -8.73 -11.06 -4.82
C GLY A 232 -8.39 -10.69 -6.26
N ASN A 233 -9.40 -10.40 -7.08
CA ASN A 233 -9.24 -10.05 -8.49
C ASN A 233 -8.64 -8.65 -8.60
N TRP A 234 -7.54 -8.51 -9.34
CA TRP A 234 -6.88 -7.22 -9.62
C TRP A 234 -7.39 -6.54 -10.89
N GLU A 235 -8.27 -7.20 -11.66
CA GLU A 235 -9.02 -6.68 -12.81
C GLU A 235 -10.51 -6.52 -12.49
N TYR A 236 -10.83 -6.21 -11.25
CA TYR A 236 -12.20 -6.14 -10.76
C TYR A 236 -13.07 -5.05 -11.43
N GLU A 237 -12.47 -4.13 -12.20
CA GLU A 237 -13.15 -3.07 -12.94
C GLU A 237 -13.12 -3.23 -14.46
N ASP A 238 -12.71 -4.39 -14.99
CA ASP A 238 -12.74 -4.63 -16.43
C ASP A 238 -14.21 -4.86 -16.84
N ASP A 239 -14.91 -3.74 -17.04
CA ASP A 239 -16.24 -3.70 -17.61
C ASP A 239 -16.08 -3.51 -19.11
N ALA A 240 -16.63 -4.43 -19.91
CA ALA A 240 -16.60 -4.36 -21.37
C ALA A 240 -17.28 -3.08 -21.90
N ALA A 241 -18.10 -2.40 -21.09
CA ALA A 241 -18.71 -1.12 -21.43
C ALA A 241 -17.77 0.09 -21.26
N LYS A 242 -16.55 -0.07 -20.73
CA LYS A 242 -15.61 1.05 -20.58
C LYS A 242 -15.15 1.58 -21.94
N LEU A 243 -15.48 2.83 -22.24
CA LEU A 243 -15.07 3.52 -23.47
C LEU A 243 -13.56 3.76 -23.55
N VAL A 244 -12.91 4.05 -22.42
CA VAL A 244 -11.48 4.36 -22.35
C VAL A 244 -10.78 3.39 -21.40
N PRO A 245 -9.90 2.50 -21.91
CA PRO A 245 -9.10 1.61 -21.09
C PRO A 245 -8.22 2.37 -20.10
N TYR A 246 -8.06 1.82 -18.89
CA TYR A 246 -7.24 2.45 -17.83
C TYR A 246 -5.80 2.74 -18.27
N ASP A 247 -5.20 1.84 -19.05
CA ASP A 247 -3.84 2.02 -19.56
C ASP A 247 -3.72 3.23 -20.50
N ASN A 248 -4.77 3.53 -21.27
CA ASN A 248 -4.81 4.72 -22.12
C ASN A 248 -4.90 5.99 -21.25
N ILE A 249 -5.64 5.96 -20.14
CA ILE A 249 -5.71 7.09 -19.20
C ILE A 249 -4.35 7.38 -18.59
N ILE A 250 -3.64 6.35 -18.10
CA ILE A 250 -2.30 6.51 -17.53
C ILE A 250 -1.29 6.97 -18.60
N ALA A 251 -1.40 6.47 -19.83
CA ALA A 251 -0.49 6.82 -20.92
C ALA A 251 -0.49 8.33 -21.23
N ILE A 252 -1.60 9.04 -21.05
CA ILE A 252 -1.73 10.48 -21.31
C ILE A 252 -0.71 11.29 -20.48
N PHE A 253 -0.43 10.89 -19.24
CA PHE A 253 0.50 11.61 -18.36
C PHE A 253 1.97 11.26 -18.59
N SER A 254 2.24 10.18 -19.33
CA SER A 254 3.61 9.71 -19.60
C SER A 254 4.15 10.19 -20.95
N ARG A 255 3.28 10.61 -21.86
CA ARG A 255 3.66 11.07 -23.21
C ARG A 255 3.94 12.56 -23.18
N LYS A 256 5.09 12.96 -23.70
CA LYS A 256 5.38 14.38 -23.93
C LYS A 256 4.54 14.87 -25.12
N PRO A 257 3.80 15.98 -25.00
CA PRO A 257 3.09 16.56 -26.14
C PRO A 257 4.10 16.95 -27.23
N ARG A 258 3.72 16.75 -28.49
CA ARG A 258 4.51 17.22 -29.64
C ARG A 258 4.49 18.75 -29.61
N LYS A 259 5.66 19.39 -29.61
CA LYS A 259 5.74 20.84 -29.76
C LYS A 259 5.29 21.22 -31.17
N THR A 260 4.32 22.11 -31.25
CA THR A 260 3.85 22.74 -32.48
C THR A 260 4.20 24.22 -32.40
N ASP A 261 4.86 24.75 -33.43
CA ASP A 261 5.34 26.15 -33.41
C ASP A 261 4.20 27.17 -33.52
N ASN A 262 2.97 26.72 -33.81
CA ASN A 262 1.72 27.50 -33.79
C ASN A 262 0.51 26.58 -33.49
N PRO A 263 0.24 26.23 -32.21
CA PRO A 263 -0.85 25.32 -31.87
C PRO A 263 -2.21 25.98 -32.12
N LYS A 264 -3.20 25.20 -32.58
CA LYS A 264 -4.58 25.66 -32.59
C LYS A 264 -5.14 25.64 -31.18
N ARG A 265 -5.77 26.72 -30.75
CA ARG A 265 -6.35 26.83 -29.41
C ARG A 265 -7.84 26.49 -29.42
N TYR A 266 -8.27 25.67 -28.47
CA TYR A 266 -9.66 25.32 -28.26
C TYR A 266 -10.04 25.52 -26.80
N LEU A 267 -11.25 26.02 -26.55
CA LEU A 267 -11.85 26.03 -25.23
C LEU A 267 -12.98 24.99 -25.21
N THR A 268 -12.93 24.08 -24.25
CA THR A 268 -14.05 23.18 -23.93
C THR A 268 -14.55 23.53 -22.54
N CYS A 269 -15.86 23.69 -22.40
CA CYS A 269 -16.47 24.09 -21.14
C CYS A 269 -17.59 23.14 -20.77
N ASP A 270 -17.59 22.66 -19.53
CA ASP A 270 -18.73 21.97 -18.91
C ASP A 270 -19.33 22.91 -17.85
N ILE A 271 -20.56 23.36 -18.10
CA ILE A 271 -21.19 24.46 -17.37
C ILE A 271 -22.16 23.92 -16.32
N ALA A 272 -21.72 23.94 -15.07
CA ALA A 272 -22.59 23.75 -13.91
C ALA A 272 -23.14 25.09 -13.40
N ARG A 273 -24.21 25.04 -12.58
CA ARG A 273 -24.87 26.23 -12.03
C ARG A 273 -24.69 26.31 -10.51
N MET A 274 -25.77 26.59 -9.77
CA MET A 274 -25.78 26.75 -8.32
C MET A 274 -25.81 25.42 -7.55
N GLY A 275 -25.70 24.29 -8.24
CA GLY A 275 -25.68 22.96 -7.65
C GLY A 275 -24.34 22.60 -7.00
N SER A 276 -24.19 21.33 -6.62
CA SER A 276 -22.94 20.76 -6.10
C SER A 276 -21.83 20.68 -7.15
N ASP A 277 -22.22 20.66 -8.43
CA ASP A 277 -21.31 20.41 -9.53
C ASP A 277 -20.51 21.67 -9.89
N LYS A 278 -19.30 21.45 -10.38
CA LYS A 278 -18.36 22.52 -10.74
C LYS A 278 -18.52 22.87 -12.22
N THR A 279 -18.42 24.17 -12.53
CA THR A 279 -18.11 24.59 -13.90
C THR A 279 -16.62 24.35 -14.13
N VAL A 280 -16.29 23.59 -15.17
CA VAL A 280 -14.89 23.36 -15.58
C VAL A 280 -14.65 23.88 -16.98
N ILE A 281 -13.56 24.62 -17.15
CA ILE A 281 -13.15 25.18 -18.43
C ILE A 281 -11.73 24.69 -18.70
N TYR A 282 -11.50 24.19 -19.91
CA TYR A 282 -10.22 23.64 -20.34
C TYR A 282 -9.74 24.38 -21.58
N LEU A 283 -8.52 24.91 -21.51
CA LEU A 283 -7.79 25.43 -22.66
C LEU A 283 -6.90 24.32 -23.22
N TRP A 284 -7.14 24.00 -24.48
CA TRP A 284 -6.37 23.05 -25.26
C TRP A 284 -5.51 23.79 -26.28
N GLU A 285 -4.26 23.36 -26.40
CA GLU A 285 -3.37 23.66 -27.51
C GLU A 285 -3.20 22.37 -28.32
N ASP A 286 -3.83 22.32 -29.50
CA ASP A 286 -4.08 21.11 -30.27
C ASP A 286 -4.76 20.02 -29.42
N LEU A 287 -4.04 18.95 -29.09
CA LEU A 287 -4.50 17.86 -28.23
C LEU A 287 -3.87 17.89 -26.83
N HIS A 288 -3.19 18.98 -26.48
CA HIS A 288 -2.56 19.17 -25.18
C HIS A 288 -3.43 20.05 -24.29
N LEU A 289 -3.77 19.57 -23.09
CA LEU A 289 -4.44 20.38 -22.10
C LEU A 289 -3.43 21.36 -21.48
N ALA A 290 -3.50 22.63 -21.88
CA ALA A 290 -2.58 23.68 -21.44
C ALA A 290 -3.00 24.29 -20.09
N LYS A 291 -4.31 24.45 -19.85
CA LYS A 291 -4.82 25.01 -18.59
C LYS A 291 -6.23 24.53 -18.28
N ALA A 292 -6.52 24.39 -16.98
CA ALA A 292 -7.84 24.05 -16.47
C ALA A 292 -8.26 25.07 -15.41
N TRP A 293 -9.52 25.48 -15.43
CA TRP A 293 -10.14 26.31 -14.40
C TRP A 293 -11.36 25.59 -13.83
N GLU A 294 -11.54 25.65 -12.52
CA GLU A 294 -12.69 25.09 -11.83
C GLU A 294 -13.38 26.18 -11.00
N TYR A 295 -14.71 26.27 -11.12
CA TYR A 295 -15.53 27.23 -10.39
C TYR A 295 -16.73 26.55 -9.75
N GLN A 296 -17.11 26.98 -8.55
CA GLN A 296 -18.29 26.51 -7.84
C GLN A 296 -19.38 27.58 -7.82
N LYS A 297 -20.64 27.15 -7.90
CA LYS A 297 -21.82 28.01 -7.70
C LYS A 297 -21.82 29.28 -8.55
N LEU A 298 -21.56 29.13 -9.86
CA LEU A 298 -21.65 30.24 -10.80
C LEU A 298 -23.08 30.40 -11.33
N LYS A 299 -23.51 31.65 -11.46
CA LYS A 299 -24.66 31.99 -12.31
C LYS A 299 -24.22 31.90 -13.77
N THR A 300 -25.15 31.54 -14.67
CA THR A 300 -24.90 31.45 -16.11
C THR A 300 -24.30 32.74 -16.70
N SER A 301 -24.73 33.91 -16.21
CA SER A 301 -24.18 35.20 -16.63
C SER A 301 -22.72 35.40 -16.24
N GLN A 302 -22.29 34.83 -15.11
CA GLN A 302 -20.90 34.88 -14.66
C GLN A 302 -20.05 33.92 -15.48
N SER A 303 -20.52 32.69 -15.72
CA SER A 303 -19.83 31.72 -16.58
C SER A 303 -19.59 32.30 -17.98
N ARG A 304 -20.59 32.98 -18.56
CA ARG A 304 -20.44 33.65 -19.86
C ARG A 304 -19.32 34.70 -19.86
N LYS A 305 -19.28 35.57 -18.86
CA LYS A 305 -18.24 36.63 -18.77
C LYS A 305 -16.84 36.03 -18.65
N ILE A 306 -16.69 34.96 -17.86
CA ILE A 306 -15.42 34.27 -17.70
C ILE A 306 -14.98 33.68 -19.03
N ILE A 307 -15.86 32.98 -19.75
CA ILE A 307 -15.53 32.35 -21.03
C ILE A 307 -15.13 33.41 -22.06
N GLN A 308 -15.86 34.52 -22.14
CA GLN A 308 -15.52 35.61 -23.06
C GLN A 308 -14.13 36.20 -22.78
N ALA A 309 -13.82 36.45 -21.50
CA ALA A 309 -12.50 36.94 -21.11
C ALA A 309 -11.36 35.94 -21.36
N LEU A 310 -11.64 34.64 -21.44
CA LEU A 310 -10.66 33.62 -21.79
C LEU A 310 -10.47 33.43 -23.30
N MET A 311 -11.39 33.98 -24.12
CA MET A 311 -11.32 33.94 -25.58
C MET A 311 -10.53 35.13 -26.16
N GLU A 312 -10.40 36.22 -25.39
CA GLU A 312 -9.58 37.40 -25.71
C GLU A 312 -8.09 37.15 -25.42
#